data_AF-A0A4D7AZK0-F1
#
_entry.id   AF-A0A4D7AZK0-F1
#
_cell.length_a   1.000
_cell.length_b   1.000
_cell.length_c   1.000
_cell.angle_alpha   90.00
_cell.angle_beta   90.00
_cell.angle_gamma   90.00
#
_symmetry.space_group_name_H-M   'P 1'
#
loop_
_entity.id
_entity.type
_entity.pdbx_description
1 polymer ?
#
loop_
_entity_poly.entity_id
_entity_poly.type
_entity_poly.pdbx_seq_one_letter_code
_entity_poly.pdbx_strand_id
1 'polypeptide(L)'
;MVRKRENGRWEGRIVVGRKENGDLIFRYTYADTQKELTAKLRQDITAYQGVDLTEECRMPLSEWLDRWLEQITSVLQSSTPEHYRSDMEHHVKLYLG
;
A
#
# COMPACT_ATOMS: atom_id res chain seq x y z
N MET A 1 -10.31 16.62 -2.80
CA MET A 1 -10.12 17.88 -3.57
C MET A 1 -9.99 17.51 -5.04
N VAL A 2 -10.60 18.28 -5.95
CA VAL A 2 -10.50 18.10 -7.40
C VAL A 2 -10.13 19.44 -8.02
N ARG A 3 -9.12 19.47 -8.90
CA ARG A 3 -8.69 20.69 -9.61
C ARG A 3 -8.23 20.40 -11.03
N LYS A 4 -8.32 21.38 -11.91
CA LYS A 4 -7.74 21.34 -13.26
C LYS A 4 -6.37 22.00 -13.24
N ARG A 5 -5.37 21.37 -13.86
CA ARG A 5 -4.01 21.91 -14.01
C ARG A 5 -3.90 22.79 -15.27
N GLU A 6 -2.84 23.60 -15.32
CA GLU A 6 -2.52 24.46 -16.47
C GLU A 6 -2.30 23.65 -17.76
N ASN A 7 -1.78 22.42 -17.64
CA ASN A 7 -1.61 21.49 -18.76
C ASN A 7 -2.92 20.80 -19.21
N GLY A 8 -4.08 21.24 -18.71
CA GLY A 8 -5.39 20.69 -19.07
C GLY A 8 -5.80 19.40 -18.34
N ARG A 9 -4.86 18.71 -17.66
CA ARG A 9 -5.16 17.47 -16.92
C ARG A 9 -5.90 17.76 -15.60
N TRP A 10 -6.76 16.83 -15.22
CA TRP A 10 -7.46 16.86 -13.94
C TRP A 10 -6.67 16.11 -12.88
N GLU A 11 -6.57 16.73 -11.69
CA GLU A 11 -5.97 16.15 -10.50
C GLU A 11 -7.03 16.04 -9.40
N GLY A 12 -7.13 14.85 -8.82
CA GLY A 12 -7.93 14.56 -7.66
C GLY A 12 -7.06 14.01 -6.54
N ARG A 13 -7.48 14.26 -5.30
CA ARG A 13 -6.91 13.58 -4.13
C ARG A 13 -7.97 13.18 -3.13
N ILE A 14 -7.76 12.01 -2.53
CA ILE A 14 -8.50 11.48 -1.39
C ILE A 14 -7.55 11.21 -0.23
N VAL A 15 -8.10 11.20 0.98
CA VAL A 15 -7.40 10.75 2.18
C VAL A 15 -7.55 9.23 2.25
N VAL A 16 -6.44 8.52 2.42
CA VAL A 16 -6.40 7.04 2.48
C VAL A 16 -5.84 6.52 3.79
N GLY A 17 -5.44 7.41 4.69
CA GLY A 17 -4.98 7.02 6.03
C GLY A 17 -4.34 8.17 6.79
N ARG A 18 -3.74 7.84 7.94
CA ARG A 18 -3.09 8.79 8.85
C ARG A 18 -1.70 8.30 9.26
N LYS A 19 -0.78 9.26 9.37
CA LYS A 19 0.53 9.06 9.97
C LYS A 19 0.43 9.03 11.50
N GLU A 20 1.46 8.49 12.16
CA GLU A 20 1.53 8.48 13.63
C GLU A 20 1.53 9.88 14.24
N ASN A 21 2.12 10.86 13.52
CA ASN A 21 2.13 12.26 13.92
C ASN A 21 0.77 12.98 13.70
N GLY A 22 -0.25 12.28 13.19
CA GLY A 22 -1.58 12.83 12.92
C GLY A 22 -1.78 13.42 11.52
N ASP A 23 -0.73 13.48 10.69
CA ASP A 23 -0.84 13.98 9.31
C ASP A 23 -1.65 13.03 8.42
N LEU A 24 -2.33 13.60 7.41
CA LEU A 24 -3.13 12.82 6.46
C LEU A 24 -2.27 12.27 5.33
N ILE A 25 -2.49 11.00 4.98
CA ILE A 25 -1.89 10.37 3.81
C ILE A 25 -2.85 10.55 2.62
N PHE A 26 -2.35 11.16 1.56
CA PHE A 26 -3.12 11.44 0.35
C PHE A 26 -2.77 10.50 -0.80
N ARG A 27 -3.79 9.97 -1.46
CA ARG A 27 -3.67 9.34 -2.79
C ARG A 27 -4.01 10.37 -3.86
N TYR A 28 -3.11 10.53 -4.83
CA TYR A 28 -3.30 11.42 -5.98
C TYR A 28 -3.68 10.62 -7.22
N THR A 29 -4.70 11.09 -7.92
CA THR A 29 -5.25 10.46 -9.12
C THR A 29 -5.36 11.50 -10.23
N TYR A 30 -5.02 11.10 -11.46
CA TYR A 30 -4.99 11.98 -12.61
C TYR A 30 -5.84 11.42 -13.75
N ALA A 31 -6.49 12.31 -14.49
CA ALA A 31 -7.22 11.97 -15.70
C ALA A 31 -7.28 13.16 -16.66
N ASP A 32 -7.62 12.89 -17.92
CA ASP A 32 -7.69 13.94 -18.94
C ASP A 32 -9.07 14.63 -18.92
N THR A 33 -10.10 13.95 -18.40
CA THR A 33 -11.43 14.53 -18.18
C THR A 33 -11.88 14.48 -16.72
N GLN A 34 -12.75 15.41 -16.33
CA GLN A 34 -13.34 15.44 -14.98
C GLN A 34 -14.17 14.18 -14.69
N LYS A 35 -14.87 13.66 -15.71
CA LYS A 35 -15.71 12.46 -15.61
C LYS A 35 -14.86 11.23 -15.27
N GLU A 36 -13.77 11.02 -15.99
CA GLU A 36 -12.82 9.94 -15.72
C GLU A 36 -12.19 10.09 -14.34
N LEU A 37 -11.77 11.31 -13.97
CA LEU A 37 -11.20 11.55 -12.65
C LEU A 37 -12.20 11.15 -11.56
N THR A 38 -13.46 11.55 -11.68
CA THR A 38 -14.50 11.25 -10.70
C THR A 38 -14.77 9.74 -10.61
N ALA A 39 -14.76 9.03 -11.75
CA ALA A 39 -14.90 7.57 -11.76
C ALA A 39 -13.75 6.87 -11.05
N LYS A 40 -12.49 7.27 -11.34
CA LYS A 40 -11.31 6.74 -10.67
C LYS A 40 -11.30 7.04 -9.17
N LEU A 41 -11.64 8.26 -8.77
CA LEU A 41 -11.73 8.63 -7.34
C LEU A 41 -12.79 7.79 -6.61
N ARG A 42 -13.92 7.48 -7.24
CA ARG A 42 -14.93 6.58 -6.63
C ARG A 42 -14.37 5.17 -6.44
N GLN A 43 -13.66 4.64 -7.44
CA GLN A 43 -12.99 3.34 -7.32
C GLN A 43 -11.96 3.35 -6.19
N ASP A 44 -11.14 4.41 -6.11
CA ASP A 44 -10.15 4.56 -5.04
C ASP A 44 -10.84 4.63 -3.66
N ILE A 45 -11.93 5.39 -3.52
CA ILE A 45 -12.70 5.47 -2.26
C ILE A 45 -13.23 4.09 -1.85
N THR A 46 -13.76 3.31 -2.79
CA THR A 46 -14.23 1.95 -2.50
C THR A 46 -13.08 1.01 -2.14
N ALA A 47 -11.95 1.09 -2.85
CA ALA A 47 -10.79 0.22 -2.61
C ALA A 47 -10.13 0.48 -1.24
N TYR A 48 -10.12 1.74 -0.79
CA TYR A 48 -9.57 2.13 0.51
C TYR A 48 -10.63 2.25 1.62
N GLN A 49 -11.86 1.80 1.39
CA GLN A 49 -12.91 1.85 2.39
C GLN A 49 -12.57 0.93 3.57
N GLY A 50 -12.47 1.49 4.78
CA GLY A 50 -12.12 0.74 5.99
C GLY A 50 -10.63 0.42 6.12
N VAL A 51 -9.79 0.89 5.18
CA VAL A 51 -8.34 0.82 5.28
C VAL A 51 -7.84 2.13 5.90
N ASP A 52 -7.10 2.03 7.00
CA ASP A 52 -6.32 3.16 7.53
C ASP A 52 -4.85 2.89 7.23
N LEU A 53 -4.37 3.43 6.11
CA LEU A 53 -2.96 3.31 5.77
C LEU A 53 -2.12 4.08 6.79
N THR A 54 -1.16 3.42 7.42
CA THR A 54 -0.14 4.04 8.27
C THR A 54 1.16 4.23 7.48
N GLU A 55 2.16 4.90 8.07
CA GLU A 55 3.49 4.99 7.43
C GLU A 55 4.15 3.62 7.26
N GLU A 56 3.81 2.66 8.11
CA GLU A 56 4.28 1.27 7.97
C GLU A 56 3.79 0.62 6.67
N CYS A 57 2.69 1.09 6.07
CA CYS A 57 2.23 0.61 4.77
C CYS A 57 3.11 1.07 3.59
N ARG A 58 4.09 1.97 3.81
CA ARG A 58 5.13 2.30 2.81
C ARG A 58 6.31 1.35 2.83
N MET A 59 6.34 0.42 3.80
CA MET A 59 7.38 -0.59 3.89
C MET A 59 7.48 -1.39 2.57
N PRO A 60 8.69 -1.65 2.07
CA PRO A 60 8.88 -2.57 0.96
C PRO A 60 8.21 -3.91 1.26
N LEU A 61 7.60 -4.52 0.26
CA LEU A 61 6.93 -5.81 0.43
C LEU A 61 7.89 -6.88 0.99
N SER A 62 9.16 -6.83 0.58
CA SER A 62 10.22 -7.70 1.09
C SER A 62 10.44 -7.55 2.61
N GLU A 63 10.50 -6.32 3.11
CA GLU A 63 10.64 -6.03 4.55
C GLU A 63 9.36 -6.43 5.31
N TRP A 64 8.18 -6.23 4.73
CA TRP A 64 6.94 -6.68 5.35
C TRP A 64 6.88 -8.21 5.48
N LEU A 65 7.33 -8.93 4.45
CA LEU A 65 7.42 -10.39 4.47
C LEU A 65 8.38 -10.88 5.56
N ASP A 66 9.51 -10.20 5.77
CA ASP A 66 10.44 -10.52 6.86
C ASP A 66 9.78 -10.40 8.23
N ARG A 67 9.11 -9.28 8.50
CA ARG A 67 8.40 -9.06 9.78
C ARG A 67 7.29 -10.09 9.99
N TRP A 68 6.54 -10.40 8.94
CA TRP A 68 5.49 -11.41 9.00
C TRP A 68 6.05 -12.81 9.31
N LEU A 69 7.16 -13.20 8.68
CA LEU A 69 7.81 -14.47 8.94
C LEU A 69 8.35 -14.56 10.36
N GLU A 70 8.94 -13.50 10.91
CA GLU A 70 9.36 -13.43 12.32
C GLU A 70 8.17 -13.61 13.28
N GLN A 71 7.03 -12.97 13.00
CA GLN A 71 5.82 -13.14 13.81
C GLN A 71 5.28 -14.58 13.75
N ILE A 72 5.19 -15.19 12.57
CA ILE A 72 4.66 -16.55 12.42
C ILE A 72 5.60 -17.60 13.03
N THR A 73 6.91 -17.45 12.86
CA THR A 73 7.91 -18.38 13.43
C THR A 73 7.91 -18.34 14.96
N SER A 74 7.54 -17.21 15.58
CA SER A 74 7.34 -17.14 17.04
C SER A 74 6.14 -17.94 17.56
N VAL A 75 5.15 -18.21 16.70
CA VAL A 75 3.92 -18.96 17.03
C VAL A 75 4.06 -20.45 16.71
N LEU A 76 4.90 -20.81 15.74
CA LEU A 76 5.10 -22.19 15.31
C LEU A 76 6.03 -22.97 16.29
N GLN A 77 5.43 -23.68 17.24
CA GLN A 77 6.10 -24.69 18.07
C GLN A 77 6.39 -25.99 17.28
N SER A 78 7.28 -25.97 16.28
CA SER A 78 8.11 -27.11 15.80
C SER A 78 8.62 -26.90 14.37
N SER A 79 9.93 -27.16 14.19
CA SER A 79 10.72 -27.37 12.94
C SER A 79 10.25 -26.66 11.66
N THR A 80 10.95 -25.72 11.06
CA THR A 80 12.31 -25.20 11.22
C THR A 80 12.23 -23.80 10.62
N PRO A 81 12.20 -22.72 11.43
CA PRO A 81 12.09 -21.33 10.94
C PRO A 81 13.06 -21.02 9.79
N GLU A 82 14.22 -21.67 9.79
CA GLU A 82 15.27 -21.56 8.80
C GLU A 82 14.88 -22.11 7.43
N HIS A 83 14.03 -23.14 7.36
CA HIS A 83 13.54 -23.68 6.08
C HIS A 83 12.58 -22.69 5.41
N TYR A 84 11.63 -22.15 6.18
CA TYR A 84 10.71 -21.11 5.68
C TYR A 84 11.46 -19.85 5.26
N ARG A 85 12.48 -19.45 6.01
CA ARG A 85 13.34 -18.32 5.64
C ARG A 85 14.09 -18.60 4.33
N SER A 86 14.67 -19.79 4.19
CA SER A 86 15.37 -20.21 2.97
C SER A 86 14.44 -20.21 1.76
N ASP A 87 13.25 -20.77 1.87
CA ASP A 87 12.29 -20.79 0.75
C ASP A 87 11.85 -19.39 0.35
N MET A 88 11.64 -18.50 1.34
CA MET A 88 11.20 -17.14 1.07
C MET A 88 12.29 -16.32 0.37
N GLU A 89 13.56 -16.47 0.76
CA GLU A 89 14.70 -15.84 0.09
C GLU A 89 14.91 -16.36 -1.35
N HIS A 90 14.88 -17.68 -1.54
CA HIS A 90 15.27 -18.29 -2.82
C HIS A 90 14.13 -18.42 -3.86
N HIS A 91 12.87 -18.37 -3.43
CA HIS A 91 11.73 -18.62 -4.32
C HIS A 91 10.66 -17.53 -4.34
N VAL A 92 10.62 -16.65 -3.35
CA VAL A 92 9.57 -15.62 -3.25
C VAL A 92 10.14 -14.22 -3.48
N LYS A 93 11.12 -13.79 -2.67
CA LYS A 93 11.68 -12.44 -2.76
C LYS A 93 12.37 -12.14 -4.08
N LEU A 94 13.02 -13.14 -4.69
CA LEU A 94 13.66 -13.04 -6.01
C LEU A 94 12.72 -12.53 -7.12
N TYR A 95 11.41 -12.75 -6.98
CA TYR A 95 10.41 -12.36 -7.97
C TYR A 95 9.55 -11.16 -7.55
N LEU A 96 9.73 -10.65 -6.32
CA LEU A 96 8.88 -9.60 -5.75
C LEU A 96 9.44 -8.18 -5.81
N GLY A 97 10.69 -8.00 -6.25
CA GLY A 97 11.25 -6.69 -6.66
C GLY A 97 11.12 -5.57 -5.63
#